data_AF-A0AA43ISP6-F1
#
_entry.id   AF-A0AA43ISP6-F1
#
_cell.length_a   1.000
_cell.length_b   1.000
_cell.length_c   1.000
_cell.angle_alpha   90.00
_cell.angle_beta   90.00
_cell.angle_gamma   90.00
#
_symmetry.space_group_name_H-M   'P 1'
#
loop_
_entity.id
_entity.type
_entity.pdbx_description
1 polymer ?
#
loop_
_entity_poly.entity_id
_entity_poly.type
_entity_poly.pdbx_seq_one_letter_code
_entity_poly.pdbx_strand_id
1 'polypeptide(L)'
;MNGAATVVGMTLLGVAASLLASPIGAQPAGTRTVDRTLVCSTSQSGGVREVEARAHAGIREGRSRWKQLPYAVASSGTAGNTLDPLAGSLVWITTGRQSVKTTVESGFRTADVQKWGTLAVSRTMCRSVKTRISLSSAGLEGAAASPFGDKLDCPASRRVLVHVRATASSPTRLQAHGPNLRTGVPMKSARFVVRTESGKPLIYAEVFESGKARLLTAKGCAFD
;
A
#
# COMPACT_ATOMS: atom_id res chain seq x y z
N MET A 1 -34.27 -10.31 -91.45
CA MET A 1 -32.84 -10.61 -91.20
C MET A 1 -32.53 -10.17 -89.78
N ASN A 2 -32.14 -11.14 -88.94
CA ASN A 2 -31.28 -11.07 -87.73
C ASN A 2 -31.61 -9.96 -86.71
N GLY A 3 -32.02 -10.21 -85.46
CA GLY A 3 -31.54 -11.20 -84.48
C GLY A 3 -30.92 -10.42 -83.30
N ALA A 4 -31.46 -10.56 -82.09
CA ALA A 4 -30.78 -10.16 -80.84
C ALA A 4 -31.38 -10.90 -79.64
N ALA A 5 -30.49 -11.46 -78.84
CA ALA A 5 -30.71 -12.50 -77.84
C ALA A 5 -30.81 -11.94 -76.41
N THR A 6 -31.49 -12.71 -75.54
CA THR A 6 -31.26 -13.07 -74.11
C THR A 6 -30.51 -12.07 -73.19
N VAL A 7 -30.86 -11.87 -71.92
CA VAL A 7 -30.46 -12.72 -70.76
C VAL A 7 -31.33 -12.40 -69.53
N VAL A 8 -31.80 -13.45 -68.86
CA VAL A 8 -32.46 -13.45 -67.54
C VAL A 8 -31.38 -13.52 -66.46
N GLY A 9 -31.34 -12.55 -65.53
CA GLY A 9 -30.46 -12.53 -64.37
C GLY A 9 -31.21 -12.94 -63.09
N MET A 10 -30.79 -14.05 -62.49
CA MET A 10 -31.33 -14.62 -61.25
C MET A 10 -30.41 -14.22 -60.08
N THR A 11 -30.92 -13.45 -59.13
CA THR A 11 -30.18 -13.02 -57.93
C THR A 11 -30.45 -13.95 -56.74
N LEU A 12 -29.39 -14.56 -56.20
CA LEU A 12 -29.37 -15.36 -54.97
C LEU A 12 -29.01 -14.46 -53.78
N LEU A 13 -29.89 -14.42 -52.76
CA LEU A 13 -29.65 -13.80 -51.45
C LEU A 13 -28.94 -14.79 -50.52
N GLY A 14 -27.68 -14.48 -50.15
CA GLY A 14 -26.92 -15.21 -49.13
C GLY A 14 -27.10 -14.59 -47.74
N VAL A 15 -27.59 -15.37 -46.78
CA VAL A 15 -27.68 -15.00 -45.35
C VAL A 15 -26.36 -15.34 -44.67
N ALA A 16 -25.56 -14.33 -44.32
CA ALA A 16 -24.32 -14.49 -43.56
C ALA A 16 -24.60 -14.49 -42.05
N ALA A 17 -24.47 -15.65 -41.41
CA ALA A 17 -24.53 -15.80 -39.96
C ALA A 17 -23.24 -15.27 -39.31
N SER A 18 -23.33 -14.14 -38.61
CA SER A 18 -22.21 -13.53 -37.90
C SER A 18 -22.08 -14.14 -36.50
N LEU A 19 -21.05 -14.96 -36.28
CA LEU A 19 -20.68 -15.46 -34.95
C LEU A 19 -20.06 -14.31 -34.13
N LEU A 20 -20.82 -13.78 -33.17
CA LEU A 20 -20.35 -12.80 -32.20
C LEU A 20 -19.41 -13.47 -31.19
N ALA A 21 -18.11 -13.46 -31.48
CA ALA A 21 -17.08 -13.77 -30.49
C ALA A 21 -17.09 -12.69 -29.40
N SER A 22 -17.57 -13.04 -28.20
CA SER A 22 -17.46 -12.17 -27.03
C SER A 22 -15.97 -11.92 -26.75
N PRO A 23 -15.49 -10.67 -26.61
CA PRO A 23 -14.12 -10.42 -26.24
C PRO A 23 -13.90 -11.02 -24.84
N ILE A 24 -13.05 -12.04 -24.76
CA ILE A 24 -12.50 -12.54 -23.50
C ILE A 24 -11.86 -11.33 -22.84
N GLY A 25 -12.51 -10.81 -21.79
CA GLY A 25 -12.11 -9.58 -21.12
C GLY A 25 -10.67 -9.70 -20.64
N ALA A 26 -9.75 -9.03 -21.32
CA ALA A 26 -8.36 -8.93 -20.90
C ALA A 26 -8.34 -8.38 -19.48
N GLN A 27 -7.93 -9.19 -18.51
CA GLN A 27 -7.71 -8.69 -17.15
C GLN A 27 -6.69 -7.55 -17.24
N PRO A 28 -6.98 -6.37 -16.67
CA PRO A 28 -6.08 -5.26 -16.81
C PRO A 28 -4.68 -5.66 -16.31
N ALA A 29 -3.61 -5.21 -16.97
CA ALA A 29 -2.25 -5.52 -16.56
C ALA A 29 -1.97 -4.95 -15.16
N GLY A 30 -1.12 -5.60 -14.36
CA GLY A 30 -0.63 -5.02 -13.11
C GLY A 30 0.16 -3.73 -13.36
N THR A 31 0.18 -2.82 -12.38
CA THR A 31 1.02 -1.61 -12.45
C THR A 31 2.24 -1.79 -11.55
N ARG A 32 3.38 -1.21 -11.93
CA ARG A 32 4.55 -1.18 -11.04
C ARG A 32 4.40 -0.19 -9.88
N THR A 33 3.47 0.74 -10.00
CA THR A 33 3.19 1.74 -8.97
C THR A 33 1.85 1.45 -8.31
N VAL A 34 1.87 1.35 -6.98
CA VAL A 34 0.68 1.40 -6.13
C VAL A 34 0.56 2.83 -5.63
N ASP A 35 -0.56 3.48 -5.90
CA ASP A 35 -0.84 4.86 -5.46
C ASP A 35 -2.30 4.92 -5.02
N ARG A 36 -2.55 5.11 -3.72
CA ARG A 36 -3.88 4.99 -3.11
C ARG A 36 -4.07 6.03 -2.01
N THR A 37 -5.20 6.74 -2.06
CA THR A 37 -5.71 7.52 -0.93
C THR A 37 -6.84 6.77 -0.24
N LEU A 38 -6.77 6.74 1.08
CA LEU A 38 -7.70 6.04 1.95
C LEU A 38 -8.21 7.00 3.03
N VAL A 39 -9.46 6.82 3.45
CA VAL A 39 -9.96 7.33 4.72
C VAL A 39 -9.98 6.17 5.71
N CYS A 40 -9.36 6.35 6.88
CA CYS A 40 -9.18 5.33 7.90
C CYS A 40 -9.78 5.76 9.24
N SER A 41 -10.43 4.84 9.94
CA SER A 41 -10.90 5.07 11.31
C SER A 41 -9.76 4.92 12.33
N THR A 42 -9.73 5.80 13.33
CA THR A 42 -8.85 5.66 14.51
C THR A 42 -9.59 4.92 15.63
N SER A 43 -8.86 4.16 16.45
CA SER A 43 -9.40 3.63 17.69
C SER A 43 -9.26 4.66 18.81
N GLN A 44 -9.95 4.44 19.92
CA GLN A 44 -9.84 5.28 21.11
C GLN A 44 -9.19 4.45 22.21
N SER A 45 -8.11 4.95 22.80
CA SER A 45 -7.40 4.34 23.92
C SER A 45 -7.31 5.37 25.05
N GLY A 46 -7.69 5.00 26.27
CA GLY A 46 -7.65 5.94 27.41
C GLY A 46 -8.46 7.23 27.22
N GLY A 47 -9.51 7.21 26.40
CA GLY A 47 -10.30 8.40 26.08
C GLY A 47 -9.74 9.27 24.95
N VAL A 48 -8.49 9.04 24.52
CA VAL A 48 -7.81 9.79 23.46
C VAL A 48 -7.82 8.98 22.16
N ARG A 49 -7.79 9.67 21.02
CA ARG A 49 -7.68 9.06 19.70
C ARG A 49 -6.31 9.37 19.13
N GLU A 50 -5.63 8.31 18.71
CA GLU A 50 -4.23 8.40 18.32
C GLU A 50 -3.97 7.59 17.06
N VAL A 51 -2.94 8.02 16.34
CA VAL A 51 -2.30 7.22 15.30
C VAL A 51 -0.86 7.00 15.73
N GLU A 52 -0.51 5.73 15.93
CA GLU A 52 0.85 5.30 16.21
C GLU A 52 1.59 5.18 14.88
N ALA A 53 2.80 5.71 14.81
CA ALA A 53 3.72 5.50 13.70
C ALA A 53 4.96 4.76 14.19
N ARG A 54 5.39 3.75 13.45
CA ARG A 54 6.68 3.10 13.68
C ARG A 54 7.47 3.03 12.39
N ALA A 55 8.79 3.14 12.50
CA ALA A 55 9.70 2.87 11.40
C ALA A 55 11.04 2.37 11.91
N HIS A 56 11.73 1.55 11.11
CA HIS A 56 13.13 1.22 11.35
C HIS A 56 13.90 1.05 10.04
N ALA A 57 15.20 1.33 10.08
CA ALA A 57 16.10 0.99 8.99
C ALA A 57 16.27 -0.53 8.86
N GLY A 58 16.71 -0.99 7.69
CA GLY A 58 16.98 -2.40 7.45
C GLY A 58 18.36 -2.84 7.94
N ILE A 59 18.49 -4.10 8.35
CA ILE A 59 19.74 -4.73 8.76
C ILE A 59 20.06 -5.86 7.79
N ARG A 60 21.27 -5.84 7.23
CA ARG A 60 21.76 -6.88 6.32
C ARG A 60 22.63 -7.89 7.05
N GLU A 61 22.48 -9.15 6.66
CA GLU A 61 23.46 -10.20 6.92
C GLU A 61 24.40 -10.28 5.70
N GLY A 62 25.63 -9.79 5.86
CA GLY A 62 26.56 -9.64 4.74
C GLY A 62 26.14 -8.54 3.75
N ARG A 63 26.52 -8.68 2.47
CA ARG A 63 26.36 -7.60 1.47
C ARG A 63 24.97 -7.50 0.84
N SER A 64 24.24 -8.60 0.73
CA SER A 64 23.03 -8.66 -0.11
C SER A 64 21.79 -9.21 0.58
N ARG A 65 21.94 -9.95 1.70
CA ARG A 65 20.82 -10.60 2.36
C ARG A 65 20.24 -9.73 3.45
N TRP A 66 18.92 -9.62 3.50
CA TRP A 66 18.22 -8.95 4.58
C TRP A 66 18.01 -9.89 5.75
N LYS A 67 18.57 -9.51 6.91
CA LYS A 67 18.15 -10.05 8.21
C LYS A 67 16.80 -9.40 8.57
N GLN A 68 16.75 -8.08 8.47
CA GLN A 68 15.58 -7.25 8.76
C GLN A 68 15.38 -6.23 7.64
N LEU A 69 14.18 -6.15 7.08
CA LEU A 69 13.90 -5.17 6.02
C LEU A 69 13.65 -3.78 6.60
N PRO A 70 13.99 -2.69 5.91
CA PRO A 70 13.48 -1.37 6.27
C PRO A 70 11.94 -1.37 6.25
N TYR A 71 11.35 -0.67 7.21
CA TYR A 71 9.95 -0.82 7.54
C TYR A 71 9.33 0.49 8.02
N ALA A 72 8.05 0.72 7.70
CA ALA A 72 7.22 1.69 8.37
C ALA A 72 5.74 1.27 8.42
N VAL A 73 5.03 1.69 9.46
CA VAL A 73 3.59 1.49 9.65
C VAL A 73 2.93 2.72 10.24
N ALA A 74 1.65 2.90 9.93
CA ALA A 74 0.75 3.71 10.73
C ALA A 74 -0.39 2.83 11.23
N SER A 75 -0.74 2.96 12.51
CA SER A 75 -1.70 2.10 13.20
C SER A 75 -2.66 2.93 14.04
N SER A 76 -3.86 2.41 14.29
CA SER A 76 -4.91 3.11 15.03
C SER A 76 -4.72 3.03 16.56
N GLY A 77 -3.55 3.42 17.08
CA GLY A 77 -3.30 3.65 18.51
C GLY A 77 -3.18 2.40 19.39
N THR A 78 -2.89 1.21 18.83
CA THR A 78 -2.78 -0.03 19.63
C THR A 78 -1.93 -1.16 19.03
N ALA A 79 -1.13 -0.92 17.99
CA ALA A 79 -0.40 -2.00 17.31
C ALA A 79 0.63 -2.74 18.21
N GLY A 80 0.93 -2.24 19.41
CA GLY A 80 1.76 -2.93 20.41
C GLY A 80 1.05 -3.99 21.27
N ASN A 81 -0.28 -3.92 21.43
CA ASN A 81 -1.00 -4.74 22.43
C ASN A 81 -1.59 -6.03 21.88
N THR A 82 -1.50 -6.26 20.58
CA THR A 82 -2.03 -7.46 19.93
C THR A 82 -0.95 -8.50 19.69
N LEU A 83 -1.32 -9.79 19.75
CA LEU A 83 -0.44 -10.91 19.36
C LEU A 83 -0.05 -10.87 17.87
N ASP A 84 -0.88 -10.19 17.07
CA ASP A 84 -0.62 -9.91 15.67
C ASP A 84 0.00 -8.51 15.53
N PRO A 85 1.28 -8.39 15.10
CA PRO A 85 1.97 -7.11 14.98
C PRO A 85 1.35 -6.18 13.92
N LEU A 86 0.43 -6.68 13.08
CA LEU A 86 -0.27 -5.91 12.05
C LEU A 86 -1.73 -5.66 12.41
N ALA A 87 -2.24 -6.26 13.47
CA ALA A 87 -3.60 -5.97 13.91
C ALA A 87 -3.67 -4.49 14.34
N GLY A 88 -4.66 -3.77 13.81
CA GLY A 88 -4.75 -2.32 14.00
C GLY A 88 -3.85 -1.47 13.08
N SER A 89 -3.07 -2.06 12.18
CA SER A 89 -2.36 -1.30 11.15
C SER A 89 -3.33 -0.71 10.12
N LEU A 90 -3.19 0.58 9.84
CA LEU A 90 -3.91 1.28 8.77
C LEU A 90 -3.21 1.05 7.43
N VAL A 91 -1.88 1.22 7.44
CA VAL A 91 -0.98 1.00 6.31
C VAL A 91 0.35 0.46 6.82
N TRP A 92 0.90 -0.48 6.06
CA TRP A 92 2.19 -1.12 6.29
C TRP A 92 3.01 -1.05 4.99
N ILE A 93 4.28 -0.68 5.10
CA ILE A 93 5.22 -0.69 3.98
C ILE A 93 6.59 -1.24 4.40
N THR A 94 7.19 -2.03 3.52
CA THR A 94 8.58 -2.49 3.63
C THR A 94 9.19 -2.62 2.23
N THR A 95 10.52 -2.56 2.12
CA THR A 95 11.24 -2.57 0.83
C THR A 95 12.42 -3.51 0.84
N GLY A 96 12.79 -3.99 -0.35
CA GLY A 96 13.82 -5.00 -0.55
C GLY A 96 13.23 -6.39 -0.78
N ARG A 97 14.10 -7.32 -1.21
CA ARG A 97 13.72 -8.70 -1.50
C ARG A 97 13.73 -9.52 -0.20
N GLN A 98 12.56 -10.00 0.20
CA GLN A 98 12.40 -10.90 1.35
C GLN A 98 12.88 -12.32 1.06
N SER A 99 13.34 -13.00 2.11
CA SER A 99 13.58 -14.44 2.16
C SER A 99 12.80 -15.07 3.32
N VAL A 100 12.79 -16.41 3.43
CA VAL A 100 12.13 -17.12 4.55
C VAL A 100 12.68 -16.76 5.94
N LYS A 101 13.90 -16.22 6.01
CA LYS A 101 14.54 -15.78 7.25
C LYS A 101 14.40 -14.27 7.50
N THR A 102 13.81 -13.55 6.56
CA THR A 102 13.76 -12.10 6.60
C THR A 102 12.57 -11.62 7.41
N THR A 103 12.84 -10.75 8.35
CA THR A 103 11.84 -10.25 9.27
C THR A 103 11.74 -8.73 9.24
N VAL A 104 10.83 -8.22 10.06
CA VAL A 104 10.59 -6.82 10.37
C VAL A 104 10.27 -6.79 11.86
N GLU A 105 10.80 -5.82 12.57
CA GLU A 105 10.55 -5.67 14.00
C GLU A 105 9.49 -4.59 14.22
N SER A 106 8.45 -4.93 14.98
CA SER A 106 7.46 -3.97 15.46
C SER A 106 7.52 -3.99 16.98
N GLY A 107 8.43 -3.21 17.55
CA GLY A 107 8.77 -3.26 18.97
C GLY A 107 9.48 -4.57 19.32
N PHE A 108 9.03 -5.26 20.37
CA PHE A 108 9.59 -6.55 20.82
C PHE A 108 9.08 -7.76 20.02
N ARG A 109 8.30 -7.54 18.94
CA ARG A 109 7.71 -8.61 18.12
C ARG A 109 8.26 -8.60 16.71
N THR A 110 8.48 -9.79 16.19
CA THR A 110 8.93 -10.02 14.82
C THR A 110 7.73 -10.36 13.93
N ALA A 111 7.51 -9.63 12.84
CA ALA A 111 6.49 -10.00 11.86
C ALA A 111 7.10 -10.73 10.66
N ASP A 112 6.38 -11.75 10.17
CA ASP A 112 6.76 -12.48 8.96
C ASP A 112 6.28 -11.72 7.71
N VAL A 113 7.25 -11.25 6.93
CA VAL A 113 7.01 -10.49 5.70
C VAL A 113 6.36 -11.36 4.62
N GLN A 114 6.60 -12.67 4.59
CA GLN A 114 5.94 -13.56 3.62
C GLN A 114 4.45 -13.67 3.92
N LYS A 115 4.11 -13.80 5.21
CA LYS A 115 2.73 -13.82 5.68
C LYS A 115 2.02 -12.51 5.38
N TRP A 116 2.63 -11.38 5.71
CA TRP A 116 1.95 -10.08 5.67
C TRP A 116 2.12 -9.28 4.39
N GLY A 117 3.11 -9.63 3.57
CA GLY A 117 3.45 -8.91 2.35
C GLY A 117 4.37 -7.71 2.58
N THR A 118 4.74 -7.09 1.47
CA THR A 118 5.66 -5.93 1.42
C THR A 118 4.91 -4.60 1.49
N LEU A 119 3.63 -4.60 1.14
CA LEU A 119 2.71 -3.50 1.34
C LEU A 119 1.35 -4.08 1.74
N ALA A 120 0.75 -3.53 2.77
CA ALA A 120 -0.61 -3.87 3.19
C ALA A 120 -1.40 -2.62 3.63
N VAL A 121 -2.70 -2.64 3.41
CA VAL A 121 -3.65 -1.63 3.92
C VAL A 121 -4.86 -2.34 4.50
N SER A 122 -5.40 -1.82 5.62
CA SER A 122 -6.57 -2.42 6.27
C SER A 122 -7.84 -2.21 5.46
N ARG A 123 -8.63 -3.26 5.27
CA ARG A 123 -9.97 -3.21 4.65
C ARG A 123 -11.07 -2.95 5.65
N THR A 124 -10.83 -3.28 6.91
CA THR A 124 -11.82 -3.15 7.99
C THR A 124 -11.83 -1.74 8.56
N MET A 125 -10.68 -1.05 8.56
CA MET A 125 -10.56 0.31 9.07
C MET A 125 -10.45 1.36 7.98
N CYS A 126 -10.02 0.99 6.76
CA CYS A 126 -9.82 1.95 5.69
C CYS A 126 -10.71 1.69 4.47
N ARG A 127 -11.12 2.79 3.82
CA ARG A 127 -11.86 2.78 2.55
C ARG A 127 -11.16 3.68 1.54
N SER A 128 -11.11 3.24 0.28
CA SER A 128 -10.53 4.06 -0.79
C SER A 128 -11.37 5.30 -1.05
N VAL A 129 -10.71 6.44 -1.22
CA VAL A 129 -11.34 7.72 -1.55
C VAL A 129 -10.64 8.37 -2.74
N LYS A 130 -11.34 9.29 -3.42
CA LYS A 130 -10.79 10.04 -4.56
C LYS A 130 -10.12 11.36 -4.15
N THR A 131 -10.18 11.72 -2.87
CA THR A 131 -9.54 12.93 -2.34
C THR A 131 -8.06 12.91 -2.66
N ARG A 132 -7.55 14.02 -3.20
CA ARG A 132 -6.12 14.20 -3.44
C ARG A 132 -5.48 14.77 -2.18
N ILE A 133 -4.47 14.10 -1.68
CA ILE A 133 -3.61 14.62 -0.63
C ILE A 133 -2.16 14.61 -1.13
N SER A 134 -1.35 15.55 -0.66
CA SER A 134 0.05 15.66 -1.09
C SER A 134 0.93 14.74 -0.24
N LEU A 135 1.76 13.93 -0.91
CA LEU A 135 2.85 13.13 -0.32
C LEU A 135 4.05 14.04 0.04
N SER A 136 3.79 15.02 0.89
CA SER A 136 4.77 15.99 1.35
C SER A 136 5.06 15.79 2.84
N SER A 137 6.34 15.94 3.19
CA SER A 137 6.83 16.01 4.57
C SER A 137 6.84 17.44 5.12
N ALA A 138 6.37 18.43 4.37
CA ALA A 138 6.40 19.84 4.78
C ALA A 138 5.60 20.05 6.08
N GLY A 139 6.20 20.78 7.02
CA GLY A 139 5.62 21.05 8.34
C GLY A 139 5.70 19.88 9.34
N LEU A 140 6.43 18.80 8.99
CA LEU A 140 6.73 17.70 9.90
C LEU A 140 8.20 17.75 10.33
N GLU A 141 8.48 17.24 11.53
CA GLU A 141 9.80 17.16 12.15
C GLU A 141 10.19 15.70 12.32
N GLY A 142 11.48 15.40 12.28
CA GLY A 142 11.98 14.03 12.40
C GLY A 142 13.20 13.79 11.52
N ALA A 143 13.65 12.55 11.48
CA ALA A 143 14.95 12.20 10.92
C ALA A 143 14.94 10.83 10.22
N ALA A 144 16.15 10.35 9.90
CA ALA A 144 16.37 8.96 9.53
C ALA A 144 15.95 8.07 10.70
N ALA A 145 15.24 6.99 10.38
CA ALA A 145 14.77 6.06 11.40
C ALA A 145 15.92 5.17 11.89
N SER A 146 15.96 4.92 13.19
CA SER A 146 16.95 4.04 13.82
C SER A 146 16.81 2.59 13.31
N PRO A 147 17.90 1.80 13.20
CA PRO A 147 17.80 0.36 13.00
C PRO A 147 17.04 -0.37 14.12
N PHE A 148 17.00 0.20 15.32
CA PHE A 148 16.32 -0.36 16.49
C PHE A 148 14.84 0.05 16.60
N GLY A 149 14.38 0.88 15.66
CA GLY A 149 13.01 1.35 15.60
C GLY A 149 12.75 2.63 16.37
N ASP A 150 11.93 3.47 15.74
CA ASP A 150 11.33 4.64 16.35
C ASP A 150 9.82 4.42 16.41
N LYS A 151 9.21 4.80 17.54
CA LYS A 151 7.77 4.76 17.77
C LYS A 151 7.32 6.14 18.24
N LEU A 152 6.29 6.68 17.61
CA LEU A 152 5.65 7.94 18.00
C LEU A 152 4.13 7.82 17.94
N ASP A 153 3.46 8.37 18.93
CA ASP A 153 2.01 8.48 19.00
C ASP A 153 1.56 9.91 18.73
N CYS A 154 0.65 10.05 17.76
CA CYS A 154 0.15 11.34 17.31
C CYS A 154 -1.35 11.49 17.65
N PRO A 155 -1.75 12.55 18.38
CA PRO A 155 -3.16 12.87 18.58
C PRO A 155 -3.88 13.03 17.24
N ALA A 156 -5.04 12.38 17.12
CA ALA A 156 -5.78 12.28 15.87
C ALA A 156 -7.29 12.45 16.07
N SER A 157 -7.99 12.80 14.99
CA SER A 157 -9.44 12.78 14.93
C SER A 157 -9.99 11.34 14.81
N ARG A 158 -11.31 11.18 14.87
CA ARG A 158 -12.01 9.88 14.66
C ARG A 158 -11.65 9.19 13.34
N ARG A 159 -11.28 9.98 12.33
CA ARG A 159 -10.79 9.50 11.05
C ARG A 159 -9.56 10.28 10.62
N VAL A 160 -8.73 9.64 9.81
CA VAL A 160 -7.55 10.23 9.17
C VAL A 160 -7.54 9.87 7.69
N LEU A 161 -6.89 10.70 6.88
CA LEU A 161 -6.58 10.41 5.49
C LEU A 161 -5.18 9.82 5.42
N VAL A 162 -5.05 8.69 4.74
CA VAL A 162 -3.78 8.02 4.48
C VAL A 162 -3.55 8.00 2.98
N HIS A 163 -2.41 8.48 2.51
CA HIS A 163 -2.00 8.32 1.12
C HIS A 163 -0.70 7.57 1.08
N VAL A 164 -0.73 6.44 0.38
CA VAL A 164 0.41 5.55 0.20
C VAL A 164 0.79 5.52 -1.27
N ARG A 165 2.10 5.61 -1.52
CA ARG A 165 2.68 5.39 -2.84
C ARG A 165 3.90 4.48 -2.75
N ALA A 166 3.91 3.44 -3.54
CA ALA A 166 4.98 2.47 -3.59
C ALA A 166 5.33 2.09 -5.04
N THR A 167 6.59 1.78 -5.26
CA THR A 167 7.13 1.32 -6.53
C THR A 167 7.65 -0.10 -6.35
N ALA A 168 6.97 -1.05 -6.98
CA ALA A 168 7.28 -2.46 -6.96
C ALA A 168 8.39 -2.82 -7.96
N SER A 169 9.13 -3.90 -7.67
CA SER A 169 10.17 -4.44 -8.55
C SER A 169 9.59 -5.04 -9.84
N SER A 170 8.34 -5.49 -9.80
CA SER A 170 7.58 -6.04 -10.93
C SER A 170 6.12 -5.56 -10.88
N PRO A 171 5.36 -5.66 -11.99
CA PRO A 171 3.93 -5.31 -11.99
C PRO A 171 3.17 -6.03 -10.87
N THR A 172 2.31 -5.30 -10.15
CA THR A 172 1.61 -5.84 -9.00
C THR A 172 0.20 -5.28 -8.84
N ARG A 173 -0.58 -5.94 -7.99
CA ARG A 173 -1.93 -5.55 -7.57
C ARG A 173 -2.09 -5.87 -6.09
N LEU A 174 -2.90 -5.07 -5.40
CA LEU A 174 -3.30 -5.39 -4.04
C LEU A 174 -4.38 -6.47 -4.09
N GLN A 175 -4.16 -7.55 -3.35
CA GLN A 175 -5.04 -8.70 -3.26
C GLN A 175 -5.59 -8.81 -1.83
N ALA A 176 -6.82 -9.28 -1.71
CA ALA A 176 -7.41 -9.55 -0.41
C ALA A 176 -6.65 -10.67 0.31
N HIS A 177 -6.29 -10.43 1.57
CA HIS A 177 -5.72 -11.42 2.46
C HIS A 177 -6.21 -11.15 3.88
N GLY A 178 -7.21 -11.91 4.32
CA GLY A 178 -7.91 -11.66 5.58
C GLY A 178 -8.45 -10.22 5.64
N PRO A 179 -8.18 -9.46 6.72
CA PRO A 179 -8.68 -8.10 6.89
C PRO A 179 -7.92 -7.06 6.05
N ASN A 180 -6.93 -7.46 5.24
CA ASN A 180 -6.04 -6.55 4.54
C ASN A 180 -6.14 -6.69 3.01
N LEU A 181 -5.82 -5.62 2.30
CA LEU A 181 -5.38 -5.65 0.90
C LEU A 181 -3.86 -5.59 0.90
N ARG A 182 -3.18 -6.58 0.31
CA ARG A 182 -1.71 -6.65 0.33
C ARG A 182 -1.10 -7.08 -0.99
N THR A 183 0.20 -6.92 -1.09
CA THR A 183 1.03 -7.58 -2.11
C THR A 183 2.32 -8.09 -1.47
N GLY A 184 2.83 -9.22 -1.96
CA GLY A 184 4.14 -9.77 -1.57
C GLY A 184 5.26 -9.40 -2.55
N VAL A 185 4.97 -8.63 -3.60
CA VAL A 185 6.00 -8.24 -4.58
C VAL A 185 7.01 -7.30 -3.92
N PRO A 186 8.33 -7.55 -4.04
CA PRO A 186 9.34 -6.66 -3.47
C PRO A 186 9.15 -5.20 -3.90
N MET A 187 9.32 -4.27 -2.95
CA MET A 187 9.23 -2.83 -3.22
C MET A 187 10.64 -2.24 -3.31
N LYS A 188 10.84 -1.35 -4.29
CA LYS A 188 12.07 -0.54 -4.43
C LYS A 188 12.05 0.68 -3.51
N SER A 189 10.88 1.31 -3.42
CA SER A 189 10.61 2.42 -2.51
C SER A 189 9.14 2.43 -2.14
N ALA A 190 8.83 2.81 -0.92
CA ALA A 190 7.46 3.03 -0.49
C ALA A 190 7.41 4.20 0.49
N ARG A 191 6.33 4.95 0.45
CA ARG A 191 6.09 6.06 1.38
C ARG A 191 4.62 6.23 1.65
N PHE A 192 4.29 6.75 2.82
CA PHE A 192 2.94 7.18 3.13
C PHE A 192 2.93 8.50 3.90
N VAL A 193 1.79 9.17 3.85
CA VAL A 193 1.47 10.32 4.69
C VAL A 193 0.13 10.08 5.38
N VAL A 194 0.04 10.50 6.64
CA VAL A 194 -1.20 10.53 7.41
C VAL A 194 -1.55 11.99 7.70
N ARG A 195 -2.80 12.36 7.45
CA ARG A 195 -3.35 13.68 7.71
C ARG A 195 -4.68 13.60 8.44
N THR A 196 -5.05 14.65 9.16
CA THR A 196 -6.44 14.82 9.60
C THR A 196 -7.36 15.02 8.39
N GLU A 197 -8.67 14.83 8.56
CA GLU A 197 -9.64 15.16 7.50
C GLU A 197 -9.63 16.65 7.14
N SER A 198 -9.26 17.53 8.08
CA SER A 198 -9.04 18.96 7.84
C SER A 198 -7.73 19.28 7.12
N GLY A 199 -6.89 18.29 6.82
CA GLY A 199 -5.67 18.43 6.03
C GLY A 199 -4.39 18.69 6.82
N LYS A 200 -4.45 18.80 8.16
CA LYS A 200 -3.27 18.93 9.02
C LYS A 200 -2.38 17.69 8.86
N PRO A 201 -1.09 17.83 8.50
CA PRO A 201 -0.18 16.69 8.41
C PRO A 201 0.11 16.15 9.81
N LEU A 202 0.13 14.83 9.95
CA LEU A 202 0.42 14.14 11.22
C LEU A 202 1.69 13.31 11.13
N ILE A 203 1.80 12.45 10.12
CA ILE A 203 2.90 11.49 9.97
C ILE A 203 3.32 11.45 8.50
N TYR A 204 4.61 11.32 8.26
CA TYR A 204 5.20 10.93 6.98
C TYR A 204 6.24 9.86 7.24
N ALA A 205 6.20 8.79 6.46
CA ALA A 205 7.22 7.76 6.50
C ALA A 205 7.62 7.33 5.10
N GLU A 206 8.90 7.00 4.92
CA GLU A 206 9.42 6.45 3.68
C GLU A 206 10.50 5.40 3.95
N VAL A 207 10.53 4.38 3.10
CA VAL A 207 11.48 3.27 3.12
C VAL A 207 12.05 3.03 1.71
N PHE A 208 13.30 2.61 1.65
CA PHE A 208 14.04 2.40 0.42
C PHE A 208 14.75 1.04 0.41
N GLU A 209 14.88 0.43 -0.76
CA GLU A 209 15.64 -0.82 -0.98
C GLU A 209 17.12 -0.73 -0.57
N SER A 210 17.66 0.47 -0.37
CA SER A 210 18.98 0.66 0.23
C SER A 210 19.05 0.22 1.70
N GLY A 211 17.91 0.13 2.39
CA GLY A 211 17.83 -0.09 3.84
C GLY A 211 17.53 1.17 4.64
N LYS A 212 17.50 2.33 3.98
CA LYS A 212 17.16 3.59 4.65
C LYS A 212 15.67 3.65 4.93
N ALA A 213 15.33 4.20 6.09
CA ALA A 213 13.98 4.56 6.48
C ALA A 213 13.98 5.96 7.08
N ARG A 214 12.86 6.67 6.98
CA ARG A 214 12.65 7.98 7.60
C ARG A 214 11.25 8.02 8.20
N LEU A 215 11.16 8.68 9.35
CA LEU A 215 9.91 8.95 10.04
C LEU A 215 9.90 10.41 10.46
N LEU A 216 8.84 11.12 10.06
CA LEU A 216 8.61 12.51 10.40
C LEU A 216 7.18 12.65 10.92
N THR A 217 7.00 13.46 11.95
CA THR A 217 5.73 13.65 12.66
C THR A 217 5.44 15.11 12.91
N ALA A 218 4.18 15.42 13.20
CA ALA A 218 3.79 16.76 13.57
C ALA A 218 4.30 17.11 14.98
N LYS A 219 4.38 18.42 15.25
CA LYS A 219 4.55 18.92 16.62
C LYS A 219 3.40 18.40 17.49
N GLY A 220 3.74 17.86 18.66
CA GLY A 220 2.78 17.30 19.62
C GLY A 220 2.55 15.79 19.50
N CYS A 221 3.27 15.09 18.62
CA CYS A 221 3.41 13.64 18.75
C CYS A 221 4.46 13.32 19.82
N ALA A 222 4.25 12.27 20.60
CA ALA A 222 5.11 11.90 21.71
C ALA A 222 5.65 10.47 21.55
N PHE A 223 6.78 10.19 22.20
CA PHE A 223 7.21 8.81 22.43
C PHE A 223 6.33 8.21 23.52
N ASP A 224 5.90 6.96 23.32
CA ASP A 224 5.29 6.13 24.37
C ASP A 224 6.38 5.55 25.30
#